data_AF-A0A182GDE9-F1
#
_entry.id   AF-A0A182GDE9-F1
#
_cell.length_a   1.000
_cell.length_b   1.000
_cell.length_c   1.000
_cell.angle_alpha   90.00
_cell.angle_beta   90.00
_cell.angle_gamma   90.00
#
_symmetry.space_group_name_H-M   'P 1'
#
loop_
_entity.id
_entity.type
_entity.pdbx_description
1 polymer ?
#
loop_
_entity_poly.entity_id
_entity_poly.type
_entity_poly.pdbx_seq_one_letter_code
_entity_poly.pdbx_strand_id
1 'polypeptide(L)'
;MSGGVPEAIIPIPNADFIVPVEIDGTVHQVYVLKRPHVDEFLKKMGELYECVLFTASLAKYADPVADLLDKWNVFRARLFRESCVYHMGNYVKDLNKLGRDLQKIVIVDNSPASYIFHPDNAGVEEMFPTGTGIEPAVSGLAIHSLNH
;
A
#
# COMPACT_ATOMS: atom_id res chain seq x y z
N MET A 1 17.62 -16.81 6.63
CA MET A 1 17.59 -15.36 6.32
C MET A 1 16.67 -14.74 7.35
N SER A 2 17.19 -13.81 8.16
CA SER A 2 16.50 -13.25 9.33
C SER A 2 15.17 -12.63 8.91
N GLY A 3 14.06 -13.25 9.34
CA GLY A 3 12.75 -12.61 9.36
C GLY A 3 12.86 -11.41 10.30
N GLY A 4 13.15 -10.24 9.75
CA GLY A 4 13.17 -9.00 10.51
C GLY A 4 11.81 -8.85 11.16
N VAL A 5 11.81 -8.70 12.49
CA VAL A 5 10.64 -8.26 13.25
C VAL A 5 10.18 -6.95 12.60
N PRO A 6 8.94 -6.84 12.06
CA PRO A 6 8.49 -5.58 11.49
C PRO A 6 8.60 -4.48 12.54
N GLU A 7 9.18 -3.33 12.17
CA GLU A 7 9.42 -2.19 13.07
C GLU A 7 8.15 -1.75 13.82
N ALA A 8 6.99 -2.02 13.24
CA ALA A 8 5.68 -1.69 13.79
C ALA A 8 5.21 -2.56 14.97
N ILE A 9 6.00 -3.55 15.40
CA ILE A 9 5.76 -4.28 16.66
C ILE A 9 6.19 -3.44 17.89
N ILE A 10 6.96 -2.38 17.69
CA ILE A 10 7.34 -1.44 18.76
C ILE A 10 6.13 -0.55 19.09
N PRO A 11 5.70 -0.46 20.36
CA PRO A 11 4.60 0.42 20.75
C PRO A 11 4.89 1.88 20.40
N ILE A 12 3.96 2.50 19.68
CA ILE A 12 4.02 3.93 19.32
C ILE A 12 2.94 4.67 20.11
N PRO A 13 3.29 5.74 20.87
CA PRO A 13 2.30 6.60 21.50
C PRO A 13 1.37 7.21 20.45
N ASN A 14 0.06 7.24 20.73
CA ASN A 14 -0.98 7.79 19.85
C ASN A 14 -1.12 7.07 18.50
N ALA A 15 -0.89 5.75 18.45
CA ALA A 15 -1.23 4.96 17.28
C ALA A 15 -2.72 5.14 16.89
N ASP A 16 -3.00 5.34 15.60
CA ASP A 16 -4.36 5.44 15.07
C ASP A 16 -5.05 4.08 15.13
N PHE A 17 -4.30 3.01 14.86
CA PHE A 17 -4.79 1.63 14.94
C PHE A 17 -3.81 0.74 15.69
N ILE A 18 -4.36 -0.29 16.35
CA ILE A 18 -3.61 -1.40 16.91
C ILE A 18 -4.20 -2.67 16.30
N VAL A 19 -3.40 -3.38 15.52
CA VAL A 19 -3.83 -4.54 14.75
C VAL A 19 -3.16 -5.80 15.29
N PRO A 20 -3.93 -6.79 15.78
CA PRO A 20 -3.36 -8.08 16.16
C PRO A 20 -3.01 -8.88 14.90
N VAL A 21 -1.75 -9.31 14.80
CA VAL A 21 -1.24 -10.11 13.68
C VAL A 21 -0.60 -11.39 14.20
N GLU A 22 -0.99 -12.52 13.63
CA GLU A 22 -0.34 -13.80 13.94
C GLU A 22 0.95 -13.97 13.13
N ILE A 23 2.05 -14.20 13.83
CA ILE A 23 3.37 -14.51 13.27
C ILE A 23 3.89 -15.74 14.00
N ASP A 24 4.13 -16.83 13.26
CA ASP A 24 4.68 -18.09 13.78
C ASP A 24 3.92 -18.63 14.99
N GLY A 25 2.58 -18.53 14.97
CA GLY A 25 1.69 -19.02 16.02
C GLY A 25 1.58 -18.11 17.26
N THR A 26 2.23 -16.94 17.24
CA THR A 26 2.13 -15.92 18.30
C THR A 26 1.42 -14.68 17.77
N VAL A 27 0.49 -14.13 18.54
CA VAL A 27 -0.18 -12.86 18.21
C VAL A 27 0.70 -11.70 18.66
N HIS A 28 1.06 -10.83 17.72
CA HIS A 28 1.79 -9.60 17.94
C HIS A 28 0.87 -8.40 17.69
N GLN A 29 0.99 -7.37 18.53
CA GLN A 29 0.30 -6.10 18.30
C GLN A 29 1.14 -5.24 17.36
N VAL A 30 0.53 -4.83 16.25
CA VAL A 30 1.13 -3.91 15.29
C VAL A 30 0.50 -2.53 15.46
N TYR A 31 1.33 -1.51 15.63
CA TYR A 31 0.92 -0.14 15.90
C TYR A 31 1.01 0.68 14.62
N VAL A 32 -0.13 1.15 14.13
CA VAL A 32 -0.22 1.85 12.85
C VAL A 32 -0.50 3.32 13.08
N LEU A 33 0.30 4.16 12.45
CA LEU A 33 0.02 5.57 12.28
C LEU A 33 -0.53 5.82 10.87
N LYS A 34 -1.49 6.72 10.79
CA LYS A 34 -2.02 7.22 9.54
C LYS A 34 -1.24 8.46 9.13
N ARG A 35 -0.94 8.56 7.84
CA ARG A 35 -0.45 9.82 7.29
C ARG A 35 -1.55 10.88 7.37
N PRO A 36 -1.22 12.13 7.73
CA PRO A 36 -2.15 13.23 7.64
C PRO A 36 -2.83 13.27 6.27
N HIS A 37 -4.14 13.51 6.27
CA HIS A 37 -4.99 13.64 5.08
C HIS A 37 -5.23 12.35 4.26
N VAL A 38 -4.80 11.17 4.73
CA VAL A 38 -5.02 9.89 4.01
C VAL A 38 -6.51 9.58 3.80
N ASP A 39 -7.35 9.96 4.76
CA ASP A 39 -8.79 9.77 4.71
C ASP A 39 -9.44 10.58 3.58
N GLU A 40 -9.16 11.88 3.54
CA GLU A 40 -9.66 12.79 2.51
C GLU A 40 -9.13 12.39 1.12
N PHE A 41 -7.85 11.98 1.06
CA PHE A 41 -7.23 11.51 -0.17
C PHE A 41 -7.94 10.25 -0.70
N LEU A 42 -8.11 9.21 0.11
CA LEU A 42 -8.76 7.97 -0.33
C LEU A 42 -10.19 8.21 -0.76
N LYS A 43 -10.94 9.01 0.00
CA LYS A 43 -12.30 9.41 -0.37
C LYS A 43 -12.32 10.08 -1.76
N LYS A 44 -11.43 11.05 -1.99
CA LYS A 44 -11.37 11.77 -3.27
C LYS A 44 -10.93 10.87 -4.43
N MET A 45 -9.96 10.00 -4.20
CA MET A 45 -9.49 9.06 -5.21
C MET A 45 -10.56 8.02 -5.57
N GLY A 46 -11.33 7.54 -4.59
CA GLY A 46 -12.44 6.62 -4.86
C GLY A 46 -13.60 7.22 -5.66
N GLU A 47 -13.74 8.55 -5.68
CA GLU A 47 -14.71 9.26 -6.54
C GLU A 47 -14.24 9.39 -8.00
N LEU A 48 -12.93 9.39 -8.23
CA LEU A 48 -12.31 9.75 -9.52
C LEU A 48 -11.66 8.55 -10.24
N TYR A 49 -11.24 7.53 -9.49
CA TYR A 49 -10.40 6.45 -9.99
C TYR A 49 -10.87 5.08 -9.49
N GLU A 50 -10.56 4.06 -10.28
CA GLU A 50 -10.54 2.68 -9.80
C GLU A 50 -9.25 2.50 -8.99
N CYS A 51 -9.39 2.40 -7.68
CA CYS A 51 -8.25 2.27 -6.77
C CYS A 51 -7.94 0.80 -6.49
N VAL A 52 -6.67 0.42 -6.61
CA VAL A 52 -6.14 -0.90 -6.26
C VAL A 52 -5.03 -0.72 -5.22
N LEU A 53 -5.21 -1.29 -4.04
CA LEU A 53 -4.12 -1.41 -3.08
C LEU A 53 -3.12 -2.43 -3.62
N PHE A 54 -1.88 -2.02 -3.89
CA PHE A 54 -0.84 -2.94 -4.35
C PHE A 54 0.39 -2.77 -3.49
N THR A 55 0.60 -3.65 -2.52
CA THR A 55 1.66 -3.57 -1.52
C THR A 55 2.65 -4.74 -1.60
N ALA A 56 3.91 -4.48 -1.24
CA ALA A 56 4.92 -5.52 -1.06
C ALA A 56 4.84 -6.19 0.33
N SER A 57 3.87 -5.82 1.16
CA SER A 57 3.61 -6.42 2.47
C SER A 57 2.76 -7.69 2.37
N LEU A 58 2.86 -8.57 3.37
CA LEU A 58 2.08 -9.81 3.43
C LEU A 58 0.61 -9.49 3.75
N ALA A 59 -0.30 -10.24 3.13
CA ALA A 59 -1.75 -10.10 3.33
C ALA A 59 -2.16 -10.16 4.81
N LYS A 60 -1.56 -11.09 5.57
CA LYS A 60 -1.84 -11.31 7.01
C LYS A 60 -1.74 -10.06 7.88
N TYR A 61 -1.01 -9.06 7.41
CA TYR A 61 -0.80 -7.80 8.10
C TYR A 61 -1.46 -6.64 7.34
N ALA A 62 -1.26 -6.55 6.02
CA ALA A 62 -1.77 -5.42 5.24
C ALA A 62 -3.30 -5.43 5.07
N ASP A 63 -3.93 -6.61 5.07
CA ASP A 63 -5.37 -6.74 4.83
C ASP A 63 -6.21 -6.21 6.01
N PRO A 64 -5.92 -6.57 7.28
CA PRO A 64 -6.60 -5.95 8.42
C PRO A 64 -6.37 -4.43 8.53
N VAL A 65 -5.18 -3.94 8.15
CA VAL A 65 -4.91 -2.49 8.13
C VAL A 65 -5.73 -1.80 7.05
N ALA A 66 -5.85 -2.41 5.87
CA ALA A 66 -6.67 -1.90 4.79
C ALA A 66 -8.15 -1.83 5.18
N ASP A 67 -8.67 -2.79 5.94
CA ASP A 67 -10.06 -2.76 6.46
C ASP A 67 -10.32 -1.58 7.38
N LEU A 68 -9.35 -1.23 8.24
CA LEU A 68 -9.48 -0.09 9.14
C LEU A 68 -9.31 1.26 8.42
N LEU A 69 -8.49 1.27 7.38
CA LEU A 69 -8.18 2.48 6.61
C LEU A 69 -9.29 2.81 5.59
N ASP A 70 -9.83 1.83 4.89
CA ASP A 70 -10.76 2.02 3.76
C ASP A 70 -12.22 2.21 4.20
N LYS A 71 -12.50 3.37 4.81
CA LYS A 71 -13.83 3.73 5.33
C LYS A 71 -14.91 3.87 4.26
N TRP A 72 -14.53 4.01 2.98
CA TRP A 72 -15.46 4.28 1.87
C TRP A 72 -15.50 3.17 0.82
N ASN A 73 -14.86 2.02 1.07
CA ASN A 73 -14.78 0.89 0.14
C ASN A 73 -14.22 1.32 -1.24
N VAL A 74 -13.13 2.08 -1.17
CA VAL A 74 -12.37 2.68 -2.28
C VAL A 74 -11.60 1.61 -3.04
N PHE A 75 -10.97 0.66 -2.34
CA PHE A 75 -10.14 -0.36 -2.98
C PHE A 75 -10.99 -1.43 -3.67
N ARG A 76 -10.93 -1.47 -5.01
CA ARG A 76 -11.62 -2.48 -5.82
C ARG A 76 -10.90 -3.83 -5.83
N ALA A 77 -9.60 -3.81 -5.62
CA ALA A 77 -8.78 -4.99 -5.45
C ALA A 77 -7.64 -4.70 -4.46
N ARG A 78 -7.16 -5.75 -3.81
CA ARG A 78 -5.99 -5.73 -2.92
C ARG A 78 -5.00 -6.78 -3.41
N LEU A 79 -3.80 -6.33 -3.76
CA LEU A 79 -2.69 -7.14 -4.24
C LEU A 79 -1.55 -7.03 -3.23
N PHE A 80 -1.12 -8.18 -2.72
CA PHE A 80 -0.10 -8.26 -1.68
C PHE A 80 1.23 -8.77 -2.24
N ARG A 81 2.21 -9.04 -1.36
CA ARG A 81 3.55 -9.52 -1.72
C ARG A 81 3.54 -10.66 -2.73
N GLU A 82 2.60 -11.60 -2.61
CA GLU A 82 2.48 -12.77 -3.48
C GLU A 82 2.13 -12.39 -4.93
N SER A 83 1.57 -11.20 -5.15
CA SER A 83 1.29 -10.65 -6.48
C SER A 83 2.49 -9.95 -7.11
N CYS A 84 3.48 -9.54 -6.32
CA CYS A 84 4.71 -8.91 -6.80
C CYS A 84 5.58 -9.89 -7.59
N VAL A 85 6.41 -9.36 -8.50
CA VAL A 85 7.48 -10.09 -9.16
C VAL A 85 8.76 -9.88 -8.35
N TYR A 86 9.41 -10.96 -7.93
CA TYR A 86 10.71 -10.85 -7.27
C TYR A 86 11.82 -10.68 -8.33
N HIS A 87 12.40 -9.49 -8.42
CA HIS A 87 13.37 -9.13 -9.45
C HIS A 87 14.54 -8.37 -8.85
N MET A 88 15.76 -8.87 -9.08
CA MET A 88 17.02 -8.27 -8.59
C MET A 88 16.98 -7.90 -7.09
N GLY A 89 16.43 -8.79 -6.26
CA GLY A 89 16.33 -8.58 -4.81
C GLY A 89 15.15 -7.73 -4.35
N ASN A 90 14.33 -7.20 -5.26
CA ASN A 90 13.22 -6.30 -4.98
C ASN A 90 11.87 -6.95 -5.32
N TYR A 91 10.81 -6.52 -4.62
CA TYR A 91 9.44 -6.86 -4.97
C TYR A 91 8.88 -5.79 -5.91
N VAL A 92 8.81 -6.12 -7.20
CA VAL A 92 8.33 -5.22 -8.26
C VAL A 92 6.84 -5.43 -8.52
N LYS A 93 6.11 -4.33 -8.64
CA LYS A 93 4.66 -4.26 -8.90
C LYS A 93 4.43 -4.14 -10.40
N ASP A 94 4.41 -5.28 -11.08
CA ASP A 94 4.19 -5.33 -12.53
C ASP A 94 2.75 -4.94 -12.87
N LEU A 95 2.56 -3.74 -13.42
CA LEU A 95 1.26 -3.16 -13.75
C LEU A 95 0.53 -3.90 -14.87
N ASN A 96 1.24 -4.69 -15.70
CA ASN A 96 0.59 -5.54 -16.71
C ASN A 96 -0.38 -6.55 -16.08
N LYS A 97 -0.14 -6.94 -14.82
CA LYS A 97 -0.99 -7.89 -14.10
C LYS A 97 -2.36 -7.32 -13.70
N LEU A 98 -2.56 -6.00 -13.81
CA LEU A 98 -3.83 -5.34 -13.49
C LEU A 98 -4.90 -5.54 -14.56
N GLY A 99 -4.53 -5.98 -15.77
CA GLY A 99 -5.49 -6.13 -16.87
C GLY A 99 -6.18 -4.82 -17.24
N ARG A 100 -5.41 -3.71 -17.20
CA ARG A 100 -5.84 -2.36 -17.58
C ARG A 100 -4.84 -1.79 -18.58
N ASP A 101 -5.29 -0.82 -19.36
CA ASP A 101 -4.41 -0.08 -20.27
C ASP A 101 -3.38 0.72 -19.47
N LEU A 102 -2.09 0.45 -19.69
CA LEU A 102 -0.99 1.13 -19.01
C LEU A 102 -1.04 2.63 -19.19
N GLN A 103 -1.55 3.16 -20.32
CA GLN A 103 -1.66 4.62 -20.52
C GLN A 103 -2.65 5.29 -19.55
N LYS A 104 -3.44 4.50 -18.84
CA LYS A 104 -4.49 4.95 -17.92
C LYS A 104 -4.24 4.51 -16.48
N ILE A 105 -3.06 3.99 -16.18
CA ILE A 105 -2.67 3.58 -14.83
C ILE A 105 -1.64 4.56 -14.30
N VAL A 106 -1.81 4.97 -13.05
CA VAL A 106 -0.79 5.66 -12.27
C VAL A 106 -0.51 4.82 -11.04
N ILE A 107 0.76 4.62 -10.71
CA ILE A 107 1.19 4.03 -9.44
C ILE A 107 1.78 5.11 -8.56
N VAL A 108 1.37 5.14 -7.30
CA VAL A 108 2.01 5.95 -6.26
C VAL A 108 2.66 5.05 -5.24
N ASP A 109 3.99 5.09 -5.22
CA ASP A 109 4.83 4.30 -4.34
C ASP A 109 6.04 5.11 -3.92
N ASN A 110 6.53 4.92 -2.70
CA ASN A 110 7.69 5.63 -2.17
C ASN A 110 9.03 4.94 -2.50
N SER A 111 9.00 3.79 -3.19
CA SER A 111 10.20 3.07 -3.60
C SER A 111 10.27 2.96 -5.11
N PRO A 112 11.25 3.63 -5.76
CA PRO A 112 11.47 3.51 -7.20
C PRO A 112 11.67 2.08 -7.72
N ALA A 113 12.21 1.20 -6.88
CA ALA A 113 12.36 -0.21 -7.21
C ALA A 113 11.00 -0.92 -7.40
N SER A 114 9.93 -0.46 -6.74
CA SER A 114 8.60 -1.05 -6.83
C SER A 114 7.99 -0.94 -8.23
N TYR A 115 8.33 0.09 -9.01
CA TYR A 115 7.76 0.35 -10.34
C TYR A 115 8.81 0.35 -11.44
N ILE A 116 9.94 -0.33 -11.24
CA ILE A 116 11.06 -0.33 -12.19
C ILE A 116 10.70 -0.83 -13.60
N PHE A 117 9.63 -1.64 -13.74
CA PHE A 117 9.12 -2.08 -15.05
C PHE A 117 8.26 -1.03 -15.77
N HIS A 118 7.73 -0.05 -15.03
CA HIS A 118 6.76 0.94 -15.49
C HIS A 118 7.07 2.35 -14.94
N PRO A 119 8.29 2.88 -15.14
CA PRO A 119 8.71 4.15 -14.53
C PRO A 119 7.84 5.34 -14.99
N ASP A 120 7.34 5.32 -16.23
CA ASP A 120 6.50 6.38 -16.79
C ASP A 120 5.09 6.42 -16.17
N ASN A 121 4.70 5.37 -15.45
CA ASN A 121 3.42 5.29 -14.73
C ASN A 121 3.51 5.83 -13.30
N ALA A 122 4.69 6.16 -12.80
CA ALA A 122 4.85 6.64 -11.43
C ALA A 122 4.32 8.07 -11.28
N GLY A 123 3.35 8.27 -10.39
CA GLY A 123 2.85 9.58 -10.00
C GLY A 123 3.86 10.30 -9.10
N VAL A 124 3.90 11.63 -9.17
CA VAL A 124 4.83 12.45 -8.38
C VAL A 124 4.52 12.29 -6.88
N GLU A 125 5.57 11.98 -6.12
CA GLU A 125 5.57 11.80 -4.65
C GLU A 125 4.91 12.97 -3.89
N GLU A 126 4.87 14.16 -4.50
CA GLU A 126 4.20 15.37 -3.99
C GLU A 126 2.68 15.25 -3.79
N MET A 127 2.01 14.24 -4.37
CA MET A 127 0.61 13.96 -4.03
C MET A 127 0.41 13.55 -2.57
N PHE A 128 1.48 13.24 -1.85
CA PHE A 128 1.43 13.02 -0.42
C PHE A 128 2.48 13.89 0.30
N PRO A 129 2.11 14.88 1.12
CA PRO A 129 3.08 15.66 1.90
C PRO A 129 3.85 14.73 2.83
N THR A 130 5.17 14.71 2.73
CA THR A 130 6.07 13.93 3.59
C THR A 130 6.04 14.49 4.99
N GLY A 131 5.48 13.71 5.92
CA GLY A 131 5.41 14.02 7.34
C GLY A 131 4.87 12.81 8.08
N THR A 132 5.79 12.06 8.68
CA THR A 132 5.58 10.96 9.66
C THR A 132 4.56 9.87 9.29
N GLY A 133 5.09 8.74 8.81
CA GLY A 133 4.60 7.39 9.11
C GLY A 133 3.23 6.99 8.55
N ILE A 134 3.14 6.66 7.25
CA ILE A 134 2.39 5.43 6.91
C ILE A 134 3.36 4.29 7.19
N GLU A 135 2.93 3.26 7.90
CA GLU A 135 3.70 2.03 7.94
C GLU A 135 3.93 1.52 6.50
N PRO A 136 5.11 1.00 6.13
CA PRO A 136 5.41 0.39 4.81
C PRO A 136 4.47 -0.76 4.38
N ALA A 137 3.45 -1.05 5.18
CA ALA A 137 2.31 -1.92 4.94
C ALA A 137 1.44 -1.54 3.76
N VAL A 138 1.12 -0.24 3.64
CA VAL A 138 0.14 0.30 2.68
C VAL A 138 0.86 1.17 1.65
N SER A 139 2.18 1.03 1.51
CA SER A 139 2.93 1.67 0.44
C SER A 139 2.56 1.02 -0.89
N GLY A 140 1.99 1.82 -1.78
CA GLY A 140 1.60 1.42 -3.12
C GLY A 140 0.09 1.49 -3.34
N LEU A 141 -0.32 2.58 -3.97
CA LEU A 141 -1.65 2.71 -4.55
C LEU A 141 -1.49 2.71 -6.08
N ALA A 142 -2.08 1.72 -6.74
CA ALA A 142 -2.27 1.79 -8.19
C ALA A 142 -3.68 2.33 -8.45
N ILE A 143 -3.78 3.45 -9.16
CA ILE A 143 -5.05 4.02 -9.59
C ILE A 143 -5.20 3.86 -11.09
N HIS A 144 -6.38 3.49 -11.53
CA HIS A 144 -6.75 3.48 -12.94
C HIS A 144 -7.81 4.55 -13.21
N SER A 145 -7.61 5.34 -14.26
CA SER A 145 -8.57 6.38 -14.65
C SER A 145 -9.90 5.75 -15.06
N LEU A 146 -10.97 6.09 -14.33
CA LEU A 146 -12.33 5.82 -14.74
C LEU A 146 -12.65 6.81 -15.87
N ASN A 147 -12.29 6.48 -17.10
CA ASN A 147 -12.40 7.40 -18.24
C ASN A 147 -13.72 8.18 -18.28
N HIS A 148 -13.58 9.49 -18.52
CA HIS A 148 -14.19 10.12 -19.68
C HIS A 148 -13.39 9.77 -20.94
#